data_AF-A0A2S1GY63-F1
#
_entry.id   AF-A0A2S1GY63-F1
#
_cell.length_a   1.000
_cell.length_b   1.000
_cell.length_c   1.000
_cell.angle_alpha   90.00
_cell.angle_beta   90.00
_cell.angle_gamma   90.00
#
_symmetry.space_group_name_H-M   'P 1'
#
loop_
_entity.id
_entity.type
_entity.pdbx_description
1 polymer ?
#
loop_
_entity_poly.entity_id
_entity_poly.type
_entity_poly.pdbx_seq_one_letter_code
_entity_poly.pdbx_strand_id
1 'polypeptide(L)'
;MIFNFVVKYIFKAQTEADRLRASIIYGWALVGTIVTSICLLNIEIVMRTSPLNEIFFSLFFIALALLIFRYNSVKPMLGAASAGITVVAFTALFENIFSRRNDNSHTVGAIFGVLFVIVLLIMKNLIFSMYYLIRESIRYYQYKKNSHELENTVGVFLN
;
A
#
# COMPACT_ATOMS: atom_id res chain seq x y z
N MET A 1 9.09 -3.31 -11.54
CA MET A 1 9.60 -4.61 -12.07
C MET A 1 8.59 -5.74 -11.85
N ILE A 2 8.14 -6.01 -10.61
CA ILE A 2 7.16 -7.07 -10.28
C ILE A 2 5.78 -6.84 -10.96
N PHE A 3 5.28 -5.61 -10.96
CA PHE A 3 4.00 -5.28 -11.61
C PHE A 3 4.00 -5.56 -13.13
N ASN A 4 5.07 -5.21 -13.84
CA ASN A 4 5.20 -5.50 -15.28
C ASN A 4 5.24 -7.01 -15.56
N PHE A 5 5.79 -7.79 -14.64
CA PHE A 5 5.77 -9.25 -14.73
C PHE A 5 4.34 -9.79 -14.57
N VAL A 6 3.60 -9.34 -13.55
CA VAL A 6 2.19 -9.72 -13.32
C VAL A 6 1.31 -9.36 -14.53
N VAL A 7 1.42 -8.13 -15.03
CA VAL A 7 0.62 -7.66 -16.18
C VAL A 7 0.91 -8.47 -17.45
N LYS A 8 2.18 -8.79 -17.71
CA LYS A 8 2.59 -9.50 -18.92
C LYS A 8 2.28 -10.99 -18.88
N TYR A 9 2.53 -11.66 -17.75
CA TYR A 9 2.44 -13.12 -17.65
C TYR A 9 1.11 -13.64 -17.12
N ILE A 10 0.45 -12.90 -16.21
CA ILE A 10 -0.81 -13.33 -15.60
C ILE A 10 -2.00 -12.79 -16.38
N PHE A 11 -2.00 -11.48 -16.67
CA PHE A 11 -3.14 -10.83 -17.33
C PHE A 11 -3.08 -10.83 -18.85
N LYS A 12 -1.95 -11.24 -19.46
CA LYS A 12 -1.72 -11.24 -20.92
C LYS A 12 -2.15 -9.93 -21.60
N ALA A 13 -1.97 -8.79 -20.92
CA ALA A 13 -2.50 -7.51 -21.38
C ALA A 13 -1.70 -6.98 -22.59
N GLN A 14 -2.33 -6.94 -23.76
CA GLN A 14 -1.72 -6.48 -25.01
C GLN A 14 -2.01 -5.00 -25.31
N THR A 15 -3.20 -4.50 -24.94
CA THR A 15 -3.59 -3.10 -25.15
C THR A 15 -3.37 -2.23 -23.90
N GLU A 16 -3.30 -0.91 -24.05
CA GLU A 16 -3.19 0.02 -22.90
C GLU A 16 -4.40 -0.07 -21.96
N ALA A 17 -5.59 -0.29 -22.51
CA ALA A 17 -6.82 -0.46 -21.73
C ALA A 17 -6.77 -1.74 -20.87
N ASP A 18 -6.26 -2.85 -21.42
CA ASP A 18 -6.09 -4.10 -20.68
C ASP A 18 -5.05 -3.97 -19.57
N ARG A 19 -3.96 -3.23 -19.83
CA ARG A 19 -2.94 -2.95 -18.82
C ARG A 19 -3.52 -2.12 -17.67
N LEU A 20 -4.34 -1.12 -17.98
CA LEU A 20 -5.00 -0.30 -16.97
C LEU A 20 -6.02 -1.12 -16.15
N ARG A 21 -6.80 -1.98 -16.80
CA ARG A 21 -7.74 -2.90 -16.12
C ARG A 21 -7.01 -3.87 -15.19
N ALA A 22 -5.93 -4.51 -15.67
CA ALA A 22 -5.09 -5.40 -14.87
C ALA A 22 -4.45 -4.66 -13.68
N SER A 23 -4.02 -3.40 -13.89
CA SER A 23 -3.53 -2.48 -12.86
C SER A 23 -4.52 -2.33 -11.71
N ILE A 24 -5.77 -2.03 -12.05
CA ILE A 24 -6.84 -1.78 -11.08
C ILE A 24 -7.19 -3.06 -10.33
N ILE A 25 -7.40 -4.18 -11.05
CA ILE A 25 -7.73 -5.48 -10.44
C ILE A 25 -6.63 -5.90 -9.46
N TYR A 26 -5.37 -5.82 -9.86
CA TYR A 26 -4.24 -6.15 -8.99
C TYR A 26 -4.20 -5.27 -7.74
N GLY A 27 -4.47 -3.97 -7.88
CA GLY A 27 -4.45 -3.03 -6.76
C GLY A 27 -5.57 -3.28 -5.75
N TRP A 28 -6.80 -3.46 -6.23
CA TRP A 28 -7.93 -3.78 -5.37
C TRP A 28 -7.85 -5.19 -4.77
N ALA A 29 -7.22 -6.15 -5.47
CA ALA A 29 -6.94 -7.47 -4.89
C ALA A 29 -5.96 -7.39 -3.71
N LEU A 30 -4.92 -6.54 -3.79
CA LEU A 30 -4.02 -6.29 -2.66
C LEU A 30 -4.76 -5.65 -1.49
N VAL A 31 -5.60 -4.65 -1.74
CA VAL A 31 -6.45 -4.02 -0.71
C VAL A 31 -7.39 -5.06 -0.08
N GLY A 32 -8.05 -5.89 -0.89
CA GLY A 32 -8.92 -6.96 -0.41
C GLY A 32 -8.18 -7.98 0.46
N THR A 33 -6.95 -8.34 0.08
CA THR A 33 -6.08 -9.23 0.86
C THR A 33 -5.70 -8.61 2.21
N ILE A 34 -5.40 -7.31 2.24
CA ILE A 34 -5.13 -6.57 3.49
C ILE A 34 -6.35 -6.58 4.41
N VAL A 35 -7.53 -6.24 3.89
CA VAL A 35 -8.78 -6.17 4.68
C VAL A 35 -9.17 -7.55 5.21
N THR A 36 -9.12 -8.58 4.36
CA THR A 36 -9.44 -9.96 4.78
C THR A 36 -8.45 -10.46 5.82
N SER A 37 -7.15 -10.18 5.67
CA SER A 37 -6.14 -10.55 6.68
C SER A 37 -6.41 -9.87 8.03
N ILE A 38 -6.80 -8.59 8.05
CA ILE A 38 -7.18 -7.89 9.30
C ILE A 38 -8.42 -8.53 9.95
N CYS A 39 -9.45 -8.83 9.16
CA CYS A 39 -10.67 -9.45 9.68
C CYS A 39 -10.38 -10.85 10.27
N LEU A 40 -9.59 -11.66 9.57
CA LEU A 40 -9.23 -13.01 10.02
C LEU A 40 -8.33 -12.99 11.25
N LEU A 41 -7.36 -12.08 11.33
CA LEU A 41 -6.53 -11.87 12.53
C LEU A 41 -7.38 -11.49 13.75
N ASN A 42 -8.38 -10.60 13.59
CA ASN A 42 -9.28 -10.25 14.69
C ASN A 42 -10.11 -11.44 15.17
N ILE A 43 -10.60 -12.28 14.26
CA ILE A 43 -11.38 -13.48 14.60
C ILE A 43 -10.50 -14.50 15.33
N GLU A 44 -9.27 -14.71 14.88
CA GLU A 44 -8.35 -15.69 15.46
C GLU A 44 -7.85 -15.27 16.86
N ILE A 45 -7.60 -13.97 17.09
CA ILE A 45 -7.31 -13.43 18.43
C ILE A 45 -8.46 -13.70 19.40
N VAL A 46 -9.71 -13.56 18.93
CA VAL A 46 -10.91 -13.82 19.74
C VAL A 46 -11.11 -15.31 20.00
N MET A 47 -10.81 -16.17 19.03
CA MET A 47 -11.04 -17.62 19.12
C MET A 47 -9.87 -18.43 19.70
N ARG A 48 -8.67 -17.84 19.91
CA ARG A 48 -7.46 -18.49 20.48
C ARG A 48 -7.04 -19.78 19.76
N THR A 49 -7.30 -19.89 18.46
CA THR A 49 -6.98 -21.08 17.69
C THR A 49 -5.72 -20.89 16.84
N SER A 50 -4.71 -21.74 17.05
CA SER A 50 -3.74 -22.21 16.04
C SER A 50 -2.63 -21.25 15.50
N PRO A 51 -1.61 -21.79 14.79
CA PRO A 51 -0.49 -21.05 14.21
C PRO A 51 -0.82 -20.28 12.90
N LEU A 52 -2.10 -20.12 12.55
CA LEU A 52 -2.50 -19.46 11.29
C LEU A 52 -2.32 -17.93 11.36
N ASN A 53 -2.28 -17.38 12.57
CA ASN A 53 -1.99 -15.97 12.84
C ASN A 53 -0.71 -15.52 12.16
N GLU A 54 0.34 -16.33 12.18
CA GLU A 54 1.62 -16.02 11.55
C GLU A 54 1.48 -15.91 10.02
N ILE A 55 0.64 -16.75 9.42
CA ILE A 55 0.37 -16.75 7.98
C ILE A 55 -0.43 -15.50 7.60
N PHE A 56 -1.51 -15.17 8.32
CA PHE A 56 -2.31 -13.99 8.03
C PHE A 56 -1.55 -12.69 8.29
N PHE A 57 -0.71 -12.65 9.33
CA PHE A 57 0.17 -11.54 9.60
C PHE A 57 1.20 -11.37 8.47
N SER A 58 1.82 -12.47 8.03
CA SER A 58 2.76 -12.45 6.90
C SER A 58 2.09 -11.99 5.60
N LEU A 59 0.89 -12.49 5.29
CA LEU A 59 0.10 -12.08 4.13
C LEU A 59 -0.24 -10.59 4.17
N PHE A 60 -0.63 -10.07 5.34
CA PHE A 60 -0.88 -8.65 5.54
C PHE A 60 0.36 -7.80 5.21
N PHE A 61 1.54 -8.14 5.77
CA PHE A 61 2.77 -7.39 5.51
C PHE A 61 3.23 -7.48 4.06
N ILE A 62 3.13 -8.66 3.44
CA ILE A 62 3.50 -8.86 2.04
C ILE A 62 2.58 -8.03 1.13
N ALA A 63 1.26 -8.10 1.33
CA ALA A 63 0.30 -7.35 0.53
C ALA A 63 0.48 -5.83 0.69
N LEU A 64 0.74 -5.38 1.92
CA LEU A 64 1.03 -3.98 2.24
C LEU A 64 2.31 -3.49 1.56
N ALA A 65 3.39 -4.28 1.64
CA ALA A 65 4.66 -3.95 1.01
C ALA A 65 4.50 -3.88 -0.52
N LEU A 66 3.85 -4.86 -1.14
CA LEU A 66 3.60 -4.87 -2.59
C LEU A 66 2.79 -3.66 -3.06
N LEU A 67 1.75 -3.26 -2.29
CA LEU A 67 0.95 -2.07 -2.59
C LEU A 67 1.81 -0.80 -2.52
N ILE A 68 2.60 -0.63 -1.47
CA ILE A 68 3.47 0.53 -1.28
C ILE A 68 4.55 0.60 -2.37
N PHE A 69 5.25 -0.52 -2.63
CA PHE A 69 6.32 -0.56 -3.62
C PHE A 69 5.82 -0.24 -5.03
N ARG A 70 4.62 -0.68 -5.38
CA ARG A 70 4.01 -0.41 -6.68
C ARG A 70 3.94 1.09 -7.00
N TYR A 71 3.57 1.92 -6.03
CA TYR A 71 3.34 3.35 -6.27
C TYR A 71 4.52 4.24 -5.83
N ASN A 72 5.49 3.73 -5.06
CA ASN A 72 6.64 4.51 -4.56
C ASN A 72 8.00 4.22 -5.22
N SER A 73 8.05 3.43 -6.29
CA SER A 73 9.30 2.89 -6.89
C SER A 73 10.38 3.91 -7.31
N VAL A 74 10.10 5.22 -7.40
CA VAL A 74 11.05 6.24 -7.92
C VAL A 74 11.66 7.14 -6.82
N LYS A 75 11.13 7.13 -5.58
CA LYS A 75 11.64 7.97 -4.46
C LYS A 75 12.44 7.26 -3.35
N PRO A 76 12.88 5.99 -3.44
CA PRO A 76 13.39 5.27 -2.28
C PRO A 76 14.69 5.84 -1.71
N MET A 77 15.57 6.42 -2.53
CA MET A 77 16.91 6.84 -2.08
C MET A 77 16.88 8.17 -1.29
N LEU A 78 16.20 9.20 -1.81
CA LEU A 78 16.02 10.48 -1.09
C LEU A 78 15.02 10.33 0.08
N GLY A 79 14.00 9.49 -0.10
CA GLY A 79 13.04 9.17 0.96
C GLY A 79 13.71 8.47 2.14
N ALA A 80 14.59 7.49 1.90
CA ALA A 80 15.32 6.79 2.96
C ALA A 80 16.26 7.71 3.73
N ALA A 81 16.98 8.62 3.06
CA ALA A 81 17.83 9.61 3.73
C ALA A 81 17.01 10.58 4.61
N SER A 82 15.89 11.11 4.09
CA SER A 82 14.99 11.97 4.88
C SER A 82 14.33 11.22 6.04
N ALA A 83 13.98 9.94 5.84
CA ALA A 83 13.41 9.10 6.87
C ALA A 83 14.43 8.81 7.97
N GLY A 84 15.70 8.53 7.62
CA GLY A 84 16.77 8.35 8.59
C GLY A 84 16.97 9.59 9.48
N ILE A 85 17.02 10.79 8.87
CA ILE A 85 17.13 12.06 9.62
C ILE A 85 15.91 12.27 10.53
N THR A 86 14.71 11.98 10.03
CA THR A 86 13.46 12.12 10.80
C THR A 86 13.42 11.14 11.98
N VAL A 87 13.83 9.89 11.75
CA VAL A 87 13.93 8.86 12.81
C VAL A 87 14.90 9.32 13.88
N VAL A 88 16.12 9.75 13.52
CA VAL A 88 17.12 10.22 14.49
C VAL A 88 16.61 11.42 15.30
N ALA A 89 15.98 12.40 14.64
CA ALA A 89 15.44 13.59 15.32
C ALA A 89 14.31 13.25 16.31
N PHE A 90 13.36 12.39 15.92
CA PHE A 90 12.27 11.96 16.80
C PHE A 90 12.75 11.05 17.92
N THR A 91 13.72 10.17 17.65
CA THR A 91 14.37 9.33 18.66
C THR A 91 14.99 10.22 19.74
N ALA A 92 15.75 11.24 19.35
CA ALA A 92 16.35 12.18 20.29
C ALA A 92 15.31 12.97 21.10
N LEU A 93 14.20 13.41 20.48
CA LEU A 93 13.11 14.10 21.19
C LEU A 93 12.42 13.20 22.22
N PHE A 94 12.06 11.97 21.84
CA PHE A 94 11.40 11.03 22.73
C PHE A 94 12.34 10.53 23.83
N GLU A 95 13.61 10.29 23.52
CA GLU A 95 14.62 9.93 24.51
C GLU A 95 14.77 11.03 25.57
N ASN A 96 14.78 12.31 25.18
CA ASN A 96 14.86 13.44 26.13
C ASN A 96 13.62 13.54 27.05
N ILE A 97 12.44 13.18 26.53
CA ILE A 97 11.20 13.14 27.31
C ILE A 97 11.17 11.97 28.30
N PHE A 98 11.64 10.78 27.88
CA PHE A 98 11.62 9.56 28.69
C PHE A 98 12.79 9.47 29.68
N SER A 99 13.99 9.89 29.29
CA SER A 99 15.19 9.97 30.15
C SER A 99 14.93 10.85 31.38
N ARG A 100 14.23 11.98 31.23
CA ARG A 100 13.83 12.85 32.35
C ARG A 100 12.95 12.19 33.42
N ARG A 101 12.32 11.05 33.11
CA ARG A 101 11.42 10.34 34.04
C ARG A 101 12.04 9.07 34.64
N ASN A 102 13.13 8.54 34.08
CA ASN A 102 13.72 7.29 34.55
C ASN A 102 15.17 7.12 34.03
N ASP A 103 16.15 7.15 34.93
CA ASP A 103 17.60 7.12 34.61
C ASP A 103 18.08 5.86 33.87
N ASN A 104 17.27 4.79 33.85
CA ASN A 104 17.56 3.53 33.14
C ASN A 104 16.83 3.36 31.79
N SER A 105 16.16 4.39 31.25
CA SER A 105 15.19 4.23 30.13
C SER A 105 15.57 4.83 28.78
N HIS A 106 16.82 5.25 28.58
CA HIS A 106 17.32 5.83 27.32
C HIS A 106 16.94 4.99 26.08
N THR A 107 16.99 3.66 26.19
CA THR A 107 16.64 2.73 25.13
C THR A 107 15.14 2.67 24.81
N VAL A 108 14.26 2.92 25.79
CA VAL A 108 12.80 2.82 25.63
C VAL A 108 12.27 4.00 24.82
N GLY A 109 12.71 5.22 25.14
CA GLY A 109 12.34 6.42 24.38
C GLY A 109 12.77 6.34 22.91
N ALA A 110 13.96 5.80 22.67
CA ALA A 110 14.46 5.58 21.32
C ALA A 110 13.59 4.59 20.50
N ILE A 111 13.23 3.44 21.07
CA ILE A 111 12.38 2.44 20.42
C ILE A 111 11.00 3.01 20.08
N PHE A 112 10.38 3.74 21.00
CA PHE A 112 9.09 4.40 20.75
C PHE A 112 9.18 5.47 19.66
N GLY A 113 10.24 6.28 19.66
CA GLY A 113 10.47 7.29 18.62
C GLY A 113 10.61 6.67 17.23
N VAL A 114 11.39 5.60 17.11
CA VAL A 114 11.57 4.85 15.85
C VAL A 114 10.24 4.24 15.38
N LEU A 115 9.52 3.53 16.26
CA LEU A 115 8.23 2.90 15.92
C LEU A 115 7.20 3.93 15.46
N PHE A 116 7.11 5.07 16.15
CA PHE A 116 6.19 6.14 15.78
C PHE A 116 6.46 6.68 14.38
N VAL A 117 7.72 6.96 14.05
CA VAL A 117 8.09 7.44 12.71
C VAL A 117 7.83 6.39 11.63
N ILE A 118 8.11 5.10 11.92
CA ILE A 118 7.80 4.00 10.99
C ILE A 118 6.30 3.94 10.69
N VAL A 119 5.45 4.02 11.72
CA VAL A 119 3.99 4.02 11.54
C VAL A 119 3.53 5.21 10.69
N LEU A 120 4.05 6.41 10.95
CA LEU A 120 3.72 7.59 10.15
C LEU A 120 4.15 7.46 8.70
N LEU A 121 5.34 6.90 8.43
CA LEU A 121 5.83 6.66 7.08
C LEU A 121 4.98 5.62 6.34
N ILE A 122 4.59 4.53 7.01
CA ILE A 122 3.68 3.53 6.46
C ILE A 122 2.32 4.16 6.13
N MET A 123 1.73 4.92 7.06
CA MET A 123 0.45 5.60 6.85
C MET A 123 0.52 6.58 5.67
N LYS A 124 1.55 7.42 5.61
CA LYS A 124 1.77 8.34 4.49
C LYS A 124 1.83 7.59 3.16
N ASN A 125 2.63 6.53 3.09
CA ASN A 125 2.79 5.74 1.87
C ASN A 125 1.51 5.01 1.46
N LEU A 126 0.72 4.54 2.44
CA LEU A 126 -0.57 3.92 2.20
C LEU A 126 -1.57 4.93 1.61
N ILE A 127 -1.65 6.14 2.17
CA ILE A 127 -2.54 7.21 1.67
C ILE A 127 -2.19 7.54 0.21
N PHE A 128 -0.90 7.74 -0.11
CA PHE A 128 -0.47 7.99 -1.49
C PHE A 128 -0.83 6.82 -2.41
N SER A 129 -0.60 5.58 -1.98
CA SER A 129 -0.92 4.39 -2.77
C SER A 129 -2.42 4.28 -3.06
N MET A 130 -3.27 4.53 -2.06
CA MET A 130 -4.73 4.53 -2.23
C MET A 130 -5.19 5.67 -3.15
N TYR A 131 -4.62 6.87 -2.99
CA TYR A 131 -4.91 7.99 -3.89
C TYR A 131 -4.63 7.66 -5.36
N TYR A 132 -3.48 7.05 -5.66
CA TYR A 132 -3.14 6.64 -7.02
C TYR A 132 -4.05 5.52 -7.54
N LEU A 133 -4.39 4.52 -6.71
CA LEU A 133 -5.30 3.44 -7.09
C LEU A 133 -6.71 3.96 -7.42
N ILE A 134 -7.23 4.90 -6.63
CA ILE A 134 -8.52 5.56 -6.90
C ILE A 134 -8.44 6.35 -8.21
N ARG A 135 -7.36 7.11 -8.43
CA ARG A 135 -7.16 7.88 -9.67
C ARG A 135 -7.09 6.98 -10.91
N GLU A 136 -6.41 5.84 -10.83
CA GLU A 136 -6.39 4.83 -11.90
C GLU A 136 -7.81 4.30 -12.17
N SER A 137 -8.56 4.00 -11.11
CA SER A 137 -9.93 3.49 -11.20
C SER A 137 -10.88 4.49 -11.89
N ILE A 138 -10.78 5.78 -11.51
CA ILE A 138 -11.55 6.86 -12.15
C ILE A 138 -11.18 7.00 -13.63
N ARG A 139 -9.88 6.98 -13.95
CA ARG A 139 -9.40 7.10 -15.34
C ARG A 139 -9.92 5.98 -16.22
N TYR A 140 -9.95 4.74 -15.71
CA TYR A 140 -10.51 3.61 -16.43
C TYR A 140 -12.02 3.75 -16.64
N TYR A 141 -12.76 4.22 -15.64
CA TYR A 141 -14.20 4.45 -15.77
C TYR A 141 -14.51 5.52 -16.82
N GLN A 142 -13.77 6.63 -16.83
CA GLN A 142 -13.90 7.69 -17.85
C GLN A 142 -13.58 7.17 -19.26
N TYR A 143 -12.50 6.38 -19.40
CA TYR A 143 -12.13 5.79 -20.69
C TYR A 143 -13.22 4.85 -21.23
N LYS A 144 -13.79 4.00 -20.36
CA LYS A 144 -14.86 3.08 -20.73
C LYS A 144 -16.15 3.83 -21.14
N LYS A 145 -16.50 4.90 -20.42
CA LYS A 145 -17.68 5.72 -20.73
C LYS A 145 -17.58 6.37 -22.11
N ASN A 146 -16.45 7.02 -22.40
CA ASN A 146 -16.26 7.71 -23.68
C ASN A 146 -16.18 6.75 -24.87
N SER A 147 -15.66 5.54 -24.66
CA SER A 147 -15.61 4.50 -25.71
C SER A 147 -17.01 4.01 -26.09
N HIS A 148 -17.91 3.84 -25.11
CA HIS A 148 -19.31 3.49 -25.36
C HIS A 148 -20.08 4.61 -26.07
N GLU A 149 -19.81 5.88 -25.77
CA GLU A 149 -20.42 7.00 -26.48
C GLU A 149 -19.99 7.04 -27.96
N LEU A 150 -18.71 6.76 -28.27
CA LEU A 150 -18.20 6.67 -29.64
C LEU A 150 -18.81 5.49 -30.42
N GLU A 151 -18.91 4.31 -29.81
CA GLU A 151 -19.50 3.12 -30.45
C GLU A 151 -20.99 3.31 -30.74
N ASN A 152 -21.74 3.90 -29.80
CA ASN A 152 -23.15 4.25 -30.01
C ASN A 152 -23.33 5.34 -31.07
N THR A 153 -22.44 6.31 -31.14
CA THR A 153 -22.52 7.38 -32.14
C THR A 153 -22.23 6.85 -33.54
N VAL A 154 -21.17 6.05 -33.72
CA VAL A 154 -20.81 5.46 -35.02
C VAL A 154 -21.82 4.40 -35.47
N GLY A 155 -22.35 3.60 -34.54
CA GLY A 155 -23.41 2.62 -34.85
C GLY A 155 -24.73 3.24 -35.31
N VAL A 156 -25.03 4.48 -34.90
CA VAL A 156 -26.20 5.24 -35.38
C VAL A 156 -25.97 5.83 -36.78
N PHE A 157 -24.72 6.13 -37.16
CA PHE A 157 -24.40 6.62 -38.51
C PHE A 157 -24.28 5.52 -39.57
N LEU A 158 -24.28 4.24 -39.17
CA LEU A 158 -24.15 3.08 -40.06
C LEU A 158 -25.46 2.30 -40.28
N ASN A 159 -26.58 2.79 -39.72
CA ASN A 159 -27.94 2.34 -40.01
C ASN A 159 -28.72 3.46 -40.71
#